data_AF-A0A377MA77-F1
#
_entry.id   AF-A0A377MA77-F1
#
_cell.length_a   1.000
_cell.length_b   1.000
_cell.length_c   1.000
_cell.angle_alpha   90.00
_cell.angle_beta   90.00
_cell.angle_gamma   90.00
#
_symmetry.space_group_name_H-M   'P 1'
#
loop_
_entity.id
_entity.type
_entity.pdbx_description
1 polymer ?
#
loop_
_entity_poly.entity_id
_entity_poly.type
_entity_poly.pdbx_seq_one_letter_code
_entity_poly.pdbx_strand_id
1 'polypeptide(L)'
;MPLAKALDKYFSAVSVHKRGHLQEFYRINVIKRSTLSLKCMDEITSVDIADYRDMRLNTVSDRTGRTVSPNTVRLELALLSALYNLARIEWGTCSHNPVEHVRKPAASPGRTRRLTSTEERRIARALRQKNPQLLAIFHLALETAMRQGEILSLRWEYVDLHLGIAHPAAHEKWHRP
;
A
#
# COMPACT_ATOMS: atom_id res chain seq x y z
N MET A 1 10.60 25.19 6.64
CA MET A 1 10.87 24.44 5.37
C MET A 1 9.53 24.09 4.72
N PRO A 2 9.33 24.32 3.41
CA PRO A 2 8.08 23.93 2.74
C PRO A 2 7.79 22.43 2.80
N LEU A 3 6.54 22.03 2.99
CA LEU A 3 6.15 20.61 3.07
C LEU A 3 6.52 19.85 1.78
N ALA A 4 6.35 20.44 0.60
CA ALA A 4 6.75 19.80 -0.66
C ALA A 4 8.23 19.38 -0.66
N LYS A 5 9.13 20.26 -0.20
CA LYS A 5 10.57 19.99 -0.09
C LYS A 5 10.85 18.92 0.96
N ALA A 6 10.12 18.93 2.07
CA ALA A 6 10.24 17.93 3.12
C ALA A 6 9.86 16.52 2.63
N LEU A 7 8.79 16.42 1.83
CA LEU A 7 8.36 15.16 1.24
C LEU A 7 9.41 14.59 0.27
N ASP A 8 10.03 15.44 -0.56
CA ASP A 8 11.11 15.01 -1.46
C ASP A 8 12.33 14.51 -0.67
N LYS A 9 12.71 15.24 0.39
CA LYS A 9 13.78 14.83 1.31
C LYS A 9 13.47 13.52 2.02
N TYR A 10 12.23 13.32 2.46
CA TYR A 10 11.81 12.08 3.11
C TYR A 10 11.87 10.90 2.14
N PHE A 11 11.47 11.12 0.89
CA PHE A 11 11.53 10.07 -0.11
C PHE A 11 12.96 9.58 -0.33
N SER A 12 13.89 10.50 -0.57
CA SER A 12 15.28 10.18 -0.87
C SER A 12 16.05 9.60 0.31
N ALA A 13 15.77 10.07 1.53
CA ALA A 13 16.48 9.63 2.72
C ALA A 13 15.89 8.37 3.38
N VAL A 14 14.56 8.17 3.27
CA VAL A 14 13.85 7.15 4.05
C VAL A 14 13.01 6.23 3.17
N SER A 15 12.12 6.77 2.34
CA SER A 15 11.19 5.93 1.59
C SER A 15 11.90 4.99 0.62
N VAL A 16 12.95 5.44 -0.07
CA VAL A 16 13.66 4.64 -1.11
C VAL A 16 14.17 3.30 -0.59
N HIS A 17 14.48 3.21 0.71
CA HIS A 17 14.98 1.99 1.34
C HIS A 17 13.87 1.05 1.83
N LYS A 18 12.59 1.45 1.70
CA LYS A 18 11.45 0.60 2.08
C LYS A 18 11.02 -0.29 0.92
N ARG A 19 10.58 -1.52 1.25
CA ARG A 19 9.95 -2.44 0.28
C ARG A 19 8.78 -1.79 -0.47
N GLY A 20 8.02 -0.92 0.21
CA GLY A 20 6.86 -0.20 -0.34
C GLY A 20 7.15 1.21 -0.87
N HIS A 21 8.39 1.51 -1.28
CA HIS A 21 8.80 2.86 -1.67
C HIS A 21 7.96 3.43 -2.84
N LEU A 22 7.62 2.62 -3.84
CA LEU A 22 6.79 3.07 -4.97
C LEU A 22 5.41 3.54 -4.50
N GLN A 23 4.78 2.83 -3.56
CA GLN A 23 3.49 3.26 -3.04
C GLN A 23 3.62 4.55 -2.22
N GLU A 24 4.72 4.74 -1.48
CA GLU A 24 5.00 6.02 -0.83
C GLU A 24 5.26 7.16 -1.83
N PHE A 25 6.00 6.91 -2.91
CA PHE A 25 6.24 7.87 -4.00
C PHE A 25 4.93 8.40 -4.59
N TYR A 26 3.99 7.51 -4.92
CA TYR A 26 2.70 7.93 -5.45
C TYR A 26 1.90 8.77 -4.44
N ARG A 27 1.90 8.38 -3.15
CA ARG A 27 1.22 9.15 -2.09
C ARG A 27 1.86 10.52 -1.90
N ILE A 28 3.19 10.61 -1.90
CA ILE A 28 3.92 11.88 -1.83
C ILE A 28 3.49 12.79 -2.97
N ASN A 29 3.45 12.28 -4.21
CA ASN A 29 3.02 13.09 -5.35
C ASN A 29 1.55 13.53 -5.27
N VAL A 30 0.68 12.73 -4.67
CA VAL A 30 -0.71 13.15 -4.39
C VAL A 30 -0.74 14.28 -3.37
N ILE A 31 -0.01 14.17 -2.27
CA ILE A 31 0.06 15.21 -1.23
C ILE A 31 0.65 16.51 -1.82
N LYS A 32 1.71 16.41 -2.63
CA LYS A 32 2.36 17.56 -3.31
C LYS A 32 1.45 18.33 -4.27
N ARG A 33 0.35 17.73 -4.75
CA ARG A 33 -0.64 18.43 -5.59
C ARG A 33 -1.64 19.25 -4.79
N SER A 34 -1.67 19.10 -3.47
CA SER A 34 -2.57 19.87 -2.61
C SER A 34 -1.95 21.18 -2.16
N THR A 35 -2.80 22.14 -1.80
CA THR A 35 -2.40 23.44 -1.24
C THR A 35 -1.62 23.30 0.07
N LEU A 36 -1.84 22.21 0.82
CA LEU A 36 -1.07 21.87 2.03
C LEU A 36 0.44 21.83 1.77
N SER A 37 0.86 21.39 0.58
CA SER A 37 2.27 21.24 0.23
C SER A 37 3.04 22.57 0.10
N LEU A 38 2.31 23.67 -0.10
CA LEU A 38 2.87 25.01 -0.26
C LEU A 38 3.25 25.67 1.07
N LYS A 39 2.63 25.23 2.18
CA LYS A 39 2.87 25.77 3.52
C LYS A 39 4.20 25.27 4.09
N CYS A 40 4.79 26.05 4.99
CA CYS A 40 5.94 25.58 5.77
C CYS A 40 5.49 24.56 6.82
N MET A 41 6.35 23.58 7.12
CA MET A 41 6.02 22.49 8.06
C MET A 41 5.61 22.98 9.45
N ASP A 42 6.20 24.06 9.93
CA ASP A 42 5.92 24.69 11.22
C ASP A 42 4.62 25.51 11.25
N GLU A 43 4.10 25.90 10.09
CA GLU A 43 2.82 26.62 9.95
C GLU A 43 1.62 25.68 9.79
N ILE A 44 1.87 24.40 9.48
CA ILE A 44 0.80 23.43 9.25
C ILE A 44 0.20 22.99 10.58
N THR A 45 -1.11 23.23 10.72
CA THR A 45 -1.88 22.91 11.91
C THR A 45 -2.66 21.61 11.75
N SER A 46 -3.24 21.11 12.85
CA SER A 46 -4.16 19.96 12.80
C SER A 46 -5.42 20.24 11.99
N VAL A 47 -5.85 21.51 11.89
CA VAL A 47 -6.97 21.94 11.05
C VAL A 47 -6.63 21.75 9.57
N ASP A 48 -5.43 22.16 9.15
CA ASP A 48 -4.98 21.96 7.77
C ASP A 48 -4.93 20.49 7.36
N ILE A 49 -4.53 19.62 8.29
CA ILE A 49 -4.52 18.16 8.07
C ILE A 49 -5.94 17.60 8.02
N ALA A 50 -6.87 18.10 8.83
CA ALA A 50 -8.28 17.72 8.80
C ALA A 50 -8.95 18.16 7.49
N ASP A 51 -8.71 19.39 7.05
CA ASP A 51 -9.20 19.92 5.78
C ASP A 51 -8.66 19.11 4.60
N TYR A 52 -7.36 18.76 4.64
CA TYR A 52 -6.76 17.86 3.66
C TYR A 52 -7.47 16.49 3.64
N ARG A 53 -7.67 15.87 4.82
CA ARG A 53 -8.39 14.58 4.94
C ARG A 53 -9.77 14.65 4.31
N ASP A 54 -10.55 15.68 4.63
CA ASP A 54 -11.94 15.79 4.20
C ASP A 54 -12.04 16.11 2.70
N MET A 55 -11.15 16.97 2.19
CA MET A 55 -11.02 17.21 0.75
C MET A 55 -10.64 15.93 0.00
N ARG A 56 -9.72 15.12 0.53
CA ARG A 56 -9.32 13.85 -0.09
C ARG A 56 -10.44 12.82 -0.10
N LEU A 57 -11.22 12.71 0.97
CA LEU A 57 -12.38 11.81 1.03
C LEU A 57 -13.46 12.18 0.00
N ASN A 58 -13.60 13.45 -0.33
CA ASN A 58 -14.54 13.94 -1.34
C ASN A 58 -13.97 13.97 -2.76
N THR A 59 -12.67 13.69 -2.94
CA THR A 59 -12.05 13.67 -4.27
C THR A 59 -12.51 12.44 -5.04
N VAL A 60 -12.99 12.64 -6.28
CA VAL A 60 -13.29 11.55 -7.21
C VAL A 60 -12.01 11.14 -7.94
N SER A 61 -11.73 9.83 -7.99
CA SER A 61 -10.60 9.29 -8.73
C SER A 61 -10.95 9.14 -10.20
N ASP A 62 -10.24 9.86 -11.08
CA ASP A 62 -10.42 9.80 -12.55
C ASP A 62 -10.36 8.37 -13.10
N ARG A 63 -9.51 7.52 -12.50
CA ARG A 63 -9.33 6.13 -12.92
C ARG A 63 -10.54 5.23 -12.61
N THR A 64 -11.27 5.52 -11.54
CA THR A 64 -12.32 4.62 -11.05
C THR A 64 -13.72 5.23 -11.08
N GLY A 65 -13.82 6.54 -11.27
CA GLY A 65 -15.08 7.30 -11.17
C GLY A 65 -15.67 7.30 -9.76
N ARG A 66 -14.94 6.82 -8.75
CA ARG A 66 -15.40 6.71 -7.35
C ARG A 66 -14.60 7.65 -6.46
N THR A 67 -15.20 8.00 -5.33
CA THR A 67 -14.48 8.73 -4.27
C THR A 67 -13.29 7.92 -3.77
N VAL A 68 -12.24 8.62 -3.36
CA VAL A 68 -11.03 8.01 -2.81
C VAL A 68 -11.39 7.20 -1.56
N SER A 69 -10.87 5.98 -1.47
CA SER A 69 -11.19 5.10 -0.35
C SER A 69 -10.67 5.67 0.99
N PRO A 70 -11.40 5.48 2.11
CA PRO A 70 -10.95 5.90 3.44
C PRO A 70 -9.56 5.35 3.81
N ASN A 71 -9.26 4.11 3.40
CA ASN A 71 -7.97 3.50 3.65
C ASN A 71 -6.83 4.18 2.88
N THR A 72 -7.09 4.70 1.67
CA THR A 72 -6.10 5.49 0.92
C THR A 72 -5.73 6.75 1.70
N VAL A 73 -6.73 7.53 2.14
CA VAL A 73 -6.51 8.75 2.92
C VAL A 73 -5.79 8.43 4.24
N ARG A 74 -6.14 7.32 4.90
CA ARG A 74 -5.45 6.87 6.12
C ARG A 74 -3.96 6.58 5.90
N LEU A 75 -3.58 6.03 4.75
CA LEU A 75 -2.18 5.79 4.40
C LEU A 75 -1.44 7.08 4.02
N GLU A 76 -2.12 8.05 3.39
CA GLU A 76 -1.58 9.40 3.17
C GLU A 76 -1.28 10.10 4.52
N LEU A 77 -2.23 10.05 5.47
CA LEU A 77 -2.04 10.59 6.83
C LEU A 77 -0.94 9.85 7.61
N ALA A 78 -0.82 8.53 7.47
CA ALA A 78 0.24 7.77 8.11
C ALA A 78 1.64 8.18 7.60
N LEU A 79 1.76 8.45 6.29
CA LEU A 79 2.99 8.95 5.68
C LEU A 79 3.34 10.35 6.23
N LEU A 80 2.37 11.26 6.28
CA LEU A 80 2.56 12.59 6.87
C LEU A 80 2.99 12.49 8.34
N SER A 81 2.33 11.64 9.13
CA SER A 81 2.69 11.46 10.54
C SER A 81 4.13 10.96 10.70
N ALA A 82 4.57 10.00 9.87
CA ALA A 82 5.94 9.51 9.88
C ALA A 82 6.97 10.59 9.47
N LEU A 83 6.65 11.37 8.44
CA LEU A 83 7.46 12.53 8.02
C LEU A 83 7.63 13.53 9.18
N TYR A 84 6.54 13.95 9.83
CA TYR A 84 6.58 14.95 10.89
C TYR A 84 7.32 14.44 12.14
N ASN A 85 7.18 13.16 12.48
CA ASN A 85 7.94 12.57 13.57
C ASN A 85 9.45 12.63 13.30
N LEU A 86 9.87 12.28 12.08
CA LEU A 86 11.27 12.39 11.66
C LEU A 86 11.75 13.84 11.66
N ALA A 87 10.96 14.74 11.05
CA ALA A 87 11.32 16.13 10.88
C ALA A 87 11.47 16.87 12.22
N ARG A 88 10.62 16.55 13.20
CA ARG A 88 10.72 17.06 14.57
C ARG A 88 12.01 16.63 15.27
N ILE A 89 12.40 15.37 15.11
CA ILE A 89 13.51 14.77 15.87
C ILE A 89 14.86 15.06 15.19
N GLU A 90 14.93 14.86 13.88
CA GLU A 90 16.21 14.87 13.16
C GLU A 90 16.46 16.15 12.36
N TRP A 91 15.42 16.83 11.88
CA TRP A 91 15.59 17.98 10.99
C TRP A 91 15.35 19.32 11.67
N GLY A 92 14.72 19.33 12.85
CA GLY A 92 14.38 20.54 13.59
C GLY A 92 13.46 21.50 12.84
N THR A 93 12.72 21.03 11.82
CA THR A 93 11.91 21.90 10.95
C THR A 93 10.48 22.11 11.42
N CYS A 94 10.09 21.47 12.52
CA CYS A 94 8.79 21.59 13.16
C CYS A 94 8.90 21.18 14.63
N SER A 95 8.10 21.79 15.51
CA SER A 95 8.11 21.48 16.95
C SER A 95 7.19 20.32 17.34
N HIS A 96 6.15 20.04 16.54
CA HIS A 96 5.13 19.05 16.85
C HIS A 96 4.63 18.33 15.58
N ASN A 97 3.87 17.26 15.76
CA ASN A 97 3.24 16.50 14.67
C ASN A 97 1.77 16.91 14.54
N PRO A 98 1.37 17.69 13.52
CA PRO A 98 -0.01 18.16 13.38
C PRO A 98 -1.00 17.03 13.07
N VAL A 99 -0.51 15.83 12.69
CA VAL A 99 -1.35 14.67 12.37
C VAL A 99 -1.76 13.88 13.61
N GLU A 100 -1.06 14.05 14.74
CA GLU A 100 -1.17 13.19 15.92
C GLU A 100 -2.59 13.14 16.51
N HIS A 101 -3.28 14.28 16.55
CA HIS A 101 -4.62 14.40 17.12
C HIS A 101 -5.74 14.42 16.07
N VAL A 102 -5.41 14.22 14.80
CA VAL A 102 -6.41 14.22 13.73
C VAL A 102 -7.13 12.87 13.69
N ARG A 103 -8.46 12.90 13.79
CA ARG A 103 -9.29 11.70 13.64
C ARG A 103 -9.09 11.11 12.25
N LYS A 104 -8.74 9.83 12.21
CA LYS A 104 -8.53 9.08 10.96
C LYS A 104 -9.87 8.53 10.45
N PRO A 105 -10.07 8.45 9.13
CA PRO A 105 -11.26 7.82 8.55
C PRO A 105 -11.41 6.37 9.03
N ALA A 106 -12.65 5.91 9.13
CA ALA A 106 -12.95 4.52 9.48
C ALA A 106 -12.30 3.56 8.47
N ALA A 107 -11.71 2.47 8.98
CA ALA A 107 -11.19 1.43 8.12
C ALA A 107 -12.34 0.77 7.34
N SER A 108 -12.13 0.50 6.06
CA SER A 108 -13.11 -0.24 5.27
C SER A 108 -13.29 -1.65 5.86
N PRO A 109 -14.52 -2.20 5.87
CA PRO A 109 -14.75 -3.58 6.29
C PRO A 109 -13.84 -4.52 5.50
N GLY A 110 -13.20 -5.43 6.21
CA GLY A 110 -12.40 -6.48 5.57
C GLY A 110 -13.27 -7.30 4.61
N ARG A 111 -12.66 -7.81 3.54
CA ARG A 111 -13.36 -8.70 2.61
C ARG A 111 -13.48 -10.09 3.25
N THR A 112 -14.70 -10.52 3.58
CA THR A 112 -14.98 -11.84 4.17
C THR A 112 -15.59 -12.84 3.18
N ARG A 113 -16.08 -12.36 2.03
CA ARG A 113 -16.68 -13.19 0.98
C ARG A 113 -15.67 -14.18 0.39
N ARG A 114 -16.03 -15.46 0.38
CA ARG A 114 -15.32 -16.53 -0.32
C ARG A 114 -16.04 -16.90 -1.63
N LEU A 115 -15.32 -17.52 -2.55
CA LEU A 115 -15.94 -18.10 -3.76
C LEU A 115 -16.80 -19.29 -3.37
N THR A 116 -17.94 -19.45 -4.04
CA THR A 116 -18.71 -20.69 -3.95
C THR A 116 -18.16 -21.73 -4.93
N SER A 117 -18.41 -23.01 -4.68
CA SER A 117 -17.97 -24.09 -5.58
C SER A 117 -18.50 -23.92 -7.01
N THR A 118 -19.70 -23.33 -7.18
CA THR A 118 -20.26 -23.05 -8.50
C THR A 118 -19.52 -21.93 -9.22
N GLU A 119 -19.10 -20.88 -8.50
CA GLU A 119 -18.30 -19.79 -9.06
C GLU A 119 -16.92 -20.26 -9.46
N GLU A 120 -16.27 -21.06 -8.61
CA GLU A 120 -14.98 -21.67 -8.89
C GLU A 120 -15.02 -22.48 -10.20
N ARG A 121 -15.99 -23.39 -10.34
CA ARG A 121 -16.17 -24.18 -11.56
C ARG A 121 -16.39 -23.31 -12.80
N ARG A 122 -17.16 -22.22 -12.68
CA ARG A 122 -17.41 -21.28 -13.79
C ARG A 122 -16.13 -20.54 -14.20
N ILE A 123 -15.37 -20.04 -13.23
CA ILE A 123 -14.10 -19.36 -13.47
C ILE A 123 -13.09 -20.33 -14.10
N ALA A 124 -12.92 -21.53 -13.53
CA ALA A 124 -12.02 -22.55 -14.04
C ALA A 124 -12.33 -22.93 -15.50
N ARG A 125 -13.62 -23.11 -15.84
CA ARG A 125 -14.04 -23.39 -17.22
C ARG A 125 -13.69 -22.25 -18.18
N ALA A 126 -13.94 -21.01 -17.78
CA ALA A 126 -13.61 -19.84 -18.59
C ALA A 126 -12.10 -19.66 -18.77
N LEU A 127 -11.32 -19.87 -17.70
CA LEU A 127 -9.85 -19.81 -17.74
C LEU A 127 -9.26 -20.89 -18.63
N ARG A 128 -9.80 -22.13 -18.57
CA ARG A 128 -9.35 -23.23 -19.43
C ARG A 128 -9.42 -22.88 -20.92
N GLN A 129 -10.44 -22.15 -21.35
CA GLN A 129 -10.62 -21.75 -22.74
C GLN A 129 -9.75 -20.57 -23.15
N LYS A 130 -9.45 -19.64 -22.23
CA LYS A 130 -8.76 -18.39 -22.54
C LYS A 130 -7.26 -18.40 -22.24
N ASN A 131 -6.86 -18.98 -21.11
CA ASN A 131 -5.48 -18.97 -20.64
C ASN A 131 -5.23 -20.15 -19.66
N PRO A 132 -4.73 -21.30 -20.18
CA PRO A 132 -4.42 -22.47 -19.36
C PRO A 132 -3.38 -22.21 -18.25
N GLN A 133 -2.43 -21.29 -18.45
CA GLN A 133 -1.44 -20.95 -17.41
C GLN A 133 -2.11 -20.23 -16.23
N LEU A 134 -3.04 -19.33 -16.51
CA LEU A 134 -3.83 -18.64 -15.47
C LEU A 134 -4.74 -19.61 -14.71
N LEU A 135 -5.22 -20.69 -15.36
CA LEU A 135 -5.95 -21.76 -14.68
C LEU A 135 -5.07 -22.47 -13.63
N ALA A 136 -3.81 -22.77 -13.95
CA ALA A 136 -2.89 -23.38 -12.99
C ALA A 136 -2.61 -22.45 -11.80
N ILE A 137 -2.36 -21.16 -12.07
CA ILE A 137 -2.20 -20.14 -11.02
C ILE A 137 -3.45 -20.03 -10.14
N PHE A 138 -4.64 -20.06 -10.74
CA PHE A 138 -5.91 -20.00 -10.02
C PHE A 138 -6.09 -21.16 -9.05
N HIS A 139 -5.84 -22.40 -9.50
CA HIS A 139 -5.89 -23.57 -8.63
C HIS A 139 -4.83 -23.51 -7.54
N LEU A 140 -3.59 -23.16 -7.88
CA LEU A 140 -2.52 -23.04 -6.89
C LEU A 140 -2.88 -22.02 -5.79
N ALA A 141 -3.45 -20.87 -6.16
CA ALA A 141 -3.89 -19.86 -5.20
C ALA A 141 -5.01 -20.34 -4.26
N LEU A 142 -5.95 -21.15 -4.77
CA LEU A 142 -7.05 -21.70 -3.97
C LEU A 142 -6.55 -22.74 -2.96
N GLU A 143 -5.68 -23.65 -3.40
CA GLU A 143 -5.22 -24.77 -2.57
C GLU A 143 -4.17 -24.36 -1.55
N THR A 144 -3.30 -23.40 -1.88
CA THR A 144 -2.16 -23.03 -1.03
C THR A 144 -2.38 -21.73 -0.23
N ALA A 145 -3.41 -20.95 -0.59
CA ALA A 145 -3.64 -19.61 -0.08
C ALA A 145 -2.44 -18.64 -0.22
N MET A 146 -1.48 -18.96 -1.10
CA MET A 146 -0.33 -18.10 -1.38
C MET A 146 -0.77 -16.76 -1.98
N ARG A 147 -0.04 -15.69 -1.66
CA ARG A 147 -0.24 -14.38 -2.28
C ARG A 147 0.19 -14.43 -3.75
N GLN A 148 -0.43 -13.59 -4.58
CA GLN A 148 -0.09 -13.49 -6.00
C GLN A 148 1.42 -13.31 -6.24
N GLY A 149 2.08 -12.44 -5.45
CA GLY A 149 3.53 -12.23 -5.58
C GLY A 149 4.36 -13.47 -5.25
N GLU A 150 3.92 -14.28 -4.28
CA GLU A 150 4.58 -15.53 -3.88
C GLU A 150 4.41 -16.61 -4.97
N ILE A 151 3.24 -16.69 -5.60
CA ILE A 151 2.99 -17.60 -6.72
C ILE A 151 3.83 -17.22 -7.94
N LEU A 152 3.87 -15.93 -8.28
CA LEU A 152 4.58 -15.43 -9.45
C LEU A 152 6.11 -15.49 -9.29
N SER A 153 6.63 -15.55 -8.06
CA SER A 153 8.05 -15.71 -7.78
C SER A 153 8.48 -17.15 -7.47
N LEU A 154 7.53 -18.09 -7.43
CA LEU A 154 7.81 -19.49 -7.13
C LEU A 154 8.72 -20.11 -8.19
N ARG A 155 9.77 -20.81 -7.75
CA ARG A 155 10.72 -21.53 -8.59
C ARG A 155 10.70 -23.00 -8.25
N TRP A 156 11.00 -23.84 -9.24
CA TRP A 156 11.04 -25.30 -9.07
C TRP A 156 11.96 -25.77 -7.95
N GLU A 157 13.06 -25.06 -7.69
CA GLU A 157 13.99 -25.35 -6.57
C GLU A 157 13.36 -25.26 -5.17
N TYR A 158 12.22 -24.57 -5.05
CA TYR A 158 11.46 -24.41 -3.80
C TYR A 158 10.23 -25.32 -3.72
N VAL A 159 10.07 -26.24 -4.67
CA VAL A 159 8.94 -27.17 -4.71
C VAL A 159 9.46 -28.59 -4.51
N ASP A 160 8.95 -29.25 -3.47
CA ASP A 160 9.13 -30.69 -3.27
C ASP A 160 7.81 -31.38 -3.61
N LEU A 161 7.76 -32.01 -4.78
CA LEU A 161 6.58 -32.75 -5.25
C LEU A 161 6.41 -34.10 -4.54
N HIS A 162 7.45 -34.66 -3.93
CA HIS A 162 7.35 -35.90 -3.17
C HIS A 162 6.65 -35.65 -1.83
N LEU A 163 6.98 -34.53 -1.20
CA LEU A 163 6.37 -34.11 0.07
C LEU A 163 5.11 -33.25 -0.13
N GLY A 164 4.86 -32.75 -1.34
CA GLY A 164 3.75 -31.84 -1.63
C GLY A 164 3.93 -30.45 -1.02
N ILE A 165 5.17 -29.98 -0.87
CA ILE A 165 5.52 -28.73 -0.18
C ILE A 165 6.01 -27.71 -1.20
N ALA A 166 5.49 -26.48 -1.10
CA ALA A 166 6.03 -25.32 -1.80
C ALA A 166 6.51 -24.30 -0.77
N HIS A 167 7.78 -23.95 -0.81
CA HIS A 167 8.34 -22.87 0.00
C HIS A 167 8.23 -21.55 -0.78
N PRO A 168 7.37 -20.61 -0.37
CA PRO A 168 7.39 -19.27 -0.96
C PRO A 168 8.78 -18.69 -0.70
N ALA A 169 9.45 -18.19 -1.75
CA ALA A 169 10.77 -17.62 -1.62
C ALA A 169 10.73 -16.47 -0.60
N ALA A 170 11.18 -16.75 0.63
CA ALA A 170 11.51 -15.72 1.58
C ALA A 170 12.73 -14.99 0.99
N HIS A 171 12.63 -13.67 0.85
CA HIS A 171 13.82 -12.86 0.66
C HIS A 171 14.80 -13.22 1.79
N GLU A 172 15.95 -13.78 1.42
CA GLU A 172 17.08 -14.29 2.21
C GLU A 172 17.02 -15.74 2.75
N LYS A 173 17.92 -16.53 2.16
CA LYS A 173 18.67 -17.69 2.68
C LYS A 173 17.87 -18.90 3.16
N TRP A 174 17.52 -19.76 2.19
CA TRP A 174 17.43 -21.20 2.45
C TRP A 174 18.80 -21.84 2.20
N HIS A 175 19.50 -22.21 3.26
CA HIS A 175 20.59 -23.18 3.16
C HIS A 175 19.96 -24.57 3.20
N ARG A 176 20.08 -25.32 2.09
CA ARG A 176 19.86 -26.77 2.14
C ARG A 176 21.00 -27.42 2.95
N PRO A 177 20.72 -28.42 3.80
CA PRO A 177 21.77 -29.28 4.37
C PRO A 177 22.51 -30.06 3.28
#